data_AF-A0A1G8HNP4-F1
#
_entry.id   AF-A0A1G8HNP4-F1
#
_cell.length_a   1.000
_cell.length_b   1.000
_cell.length_c   1.000
_cell.angle_alpha   90.00
_cell.angle_beta   90.00
_cell.angle_gamma   90.00
#
_symmetry.space_group_name_H-M   'P 1'
#
loop_
_entity.id
_entity.type
_entity.pdbx_description
1 polymer ?
#
loop_
_entity_poly.entity_id
_entity_poly.type
_entity_poly.pdbx_seq_one_letter_code
_entity_poly.pdbx_strand_id
1 'polypeptide(L)'
;MALLQIREIGDPVLRSKSKKIDKVTKKTNDLIDNMFDTMYEEEGVGLAAPQVGILKRIAVVDIREDNKVVLINPEIIEEEGKAIMEEGCLSIPGETGDVIRSQKIKVRSLNREGKQIEFEAEGFEARAIQHEMDHLDGVLFVDKIVKLVE
;
A
#
# COMPACT_ATOMS: atom_id res chain seq x y z
N MET A 1 6.51 -3.19 -20.21
CA MET A 1 6.73 -2.53 -18.92
C MET A 1 6.75 -1.03 -19.20
N ALA A 2 6.00 -0.27 -18.41
CA ALA A 2 5.80 1.16 -18.58
C ALA A 2 5.69 1.82 -17.21
N LEU A 3 6.41 2.91 -17.01
CA LEU A 3 6.31 3.73 -15.80
C LEU A 3 4.95 4.45 -15.78
N LEU A 4 4.30 4.41 -14.62
CA LEU A 4 3.00 5.04 -14.39
C LEU A 4 3.21 6.39 -13.71
N GLN A 5 2.39 7.38 -14.04
CA GLN A 5 2.45 8.67 -13.38
C GLN A 5 1.89 8.58 -11.96
N ILE A 6 2.71 8.89 -10.96
CA ILE A 6 2.26 9.04 -9.58
C ILE A 6 1.38 10.29 -9.45
N ARG A 7 0.29 10.15 -8.71
CA ARG A 7 -0.65 11.19 -8.34
C ARG A 7 -0.24 11.74 -7.00
N GLU A 8 -0.24 13.06 -6.89
CA GLU A 8 0.11 13.77 -5.67
C GLU A 8 -1.14 14.29 -4.94
N ILE A 9 -0.96 14.64 -3.65
CA ILE A 9 -2.00 15.20 -2.80
C ILE A 9 -2.72 16.37 -3.48
N GLY A 10 -4.05 16.34 -3.43
CA GLY A 10 -4.91 17.26 -4.18
C GLY A 10 -5.64 16.57 -5.34
N ASP A 11 -5.10 15.47 -5.87
CA ASP A 11 -5.84 14.63 -6.81
C ASP A 11 -6.97 13.85 -6.07
N PRO A 12 -8.25 14.01 -6.47
CA PRO A 12 -9.38 13.34 -5.81
C PRO A 12 -9.33 11.80 -5.89
N VAL A 13 -8.54 11.23 -6.80
CA VAL A 13 -8.36 9.78 -6.88
C VAL A 13 -7.74 9.20 -5.61
N LEU A 14 -6.86 9.96 -4.94
CA LEU A 14 -6.19 9.56 -3.69
C LEU A 14 -7.15 9.50 -2.50
N ARG A 15 -8.32 10.14 -2.62
CA ARG A 15 -9.39 10.16 -1.61
C ARG A 15 -10.55 9.21 -1.94
N SER A 16 -10.45 8.48 -3.04
CA SER A 16 -11.52 7.62 -3.55
C SER A 16 -11.30 6.16 -3.14
N LYS A 17 -12.35 5.51 -2.64
CA LYS A 17 -12.30 4.09 -2.29
C LYS A 17 -12.15 3.22 -3.54
N SER A 18 -11.18 2.33 -3.52
CA SER A 18 -10.88 1.41 -4.60
C SER A 18 -11.90 0.28 -4.73
N LYS A 19 -12.12 -0.17 -5.97
CA LYS A 19 -13.05 -1.25 -6.30
C LYS A 19 -12.39 -2.62 -6.17
N LYS A 20 -13.14 -3.62 -5.66
CA LYS A 20 -12.68 -5.01 -5.59
C LYS A 20 -12.38 -5.56 -6.99
N ILE A 21 -11.42 -6.47 -7.05
CA ILE A 21 -11.07 -7.25 -8.24
C ILE A 21 -11.82 -8.58 -8.22
N ASP A 22 -12.75 -8.80 -9.15
CA ASP A 22 -13.50 -10.06 -9.24
C ASP A 22 -12.67 -11.21 -9.81
N LYS A 23 -11.78 -10.89 -10.76
CA LYS A 23 -10.92 -11.86 -11.43
C LYS A 23 -9.54 -11.29 -11.68
N VAL A 24 -8.51 -12.03 -11.28
CA VAL A 24 -7.13 -11.73 -11.66
C VAL A 24 -6.93 -12.15 -13.11
N THR A 25 -6.51 -11.20 -13.94
CA THR A 25 -6.32 -11.39 -15.38
C THR A 25 -4.92 -10.97 -15.78
N LYS A 26 -4.53 -11.21 -17.03
CA LYS A 26 -3.28 -10.67 -17.58
C LYS A 26 -3.16 -9.14 -17.36
N LYS A 27 -4.25 -8.38 -17.55
CA LYS A 27 -4.25 -6.92 -17.30
C LYS A 27 -4.02 -6.56 -15.83
N THR A 28 -4.44 -7.43 -14.90
CA THR A 28 -4.16 -7.25 -13.47
C THR A 28 -2.68 -7.43 -13.21
N ASN A 29 -2.09 -8.52 -13.73
CA ASN A 29 -0.66 -8.79 -13.57
C ASN A 29 0.22 -7.76 -14.28
N ASP A 30 -0.13 -7.34 -15.50
CA ASP A 30 0.57 -6.27 -16.22
C ASP A 30 0.56 -4.95 -15.43
N LEU A 31 -0.54 -4.64 -14.72
CA LEU A 31 -0.60 -3.46 -13.84
C LEU A 31 0.31 -3.62 -12.63
N ILE A 32 0.30 -4.79 -11.97
CA ILE A 32 1.17 -5.07 -10.82
C ILE A 32 2.64 -4.94 -11.22
N ASP A 33 3.03 -5.46 -12.40
CA ASP A 33 4.39 -5.33 -12.93
C ASP A 33 4.77 -3.86 -13.11
N ASN A 34 3.94 -3.07 -13.79
CA ASN A 34 4.19 -1.64 -13.98
C ASN A 34 4.21 -0.86 -12.65
N MET A 35 3.43 -1.28 -11.65
CA MET A 35 3.45 -0.67 -10.31
C MET A 35 4.77 -0.95 -9.58
N PHE A 36 5.31 -2.17 -9.66
CA PHE A 36 6.65 -2.45 -9.13
C PHE A 36 7.71 -1.61 -9.84
N ASP A 37 7.70 -1.57 -11.17
CA ASP A 37 8.66 -0.78 -11.95
C ASP A 37 8.62 0.71 -11.54
N THR A 38 7.41 1.27 -11.40
CA THR A 38 7.20 2.66 -10.98
C THR A 38 7.68 2.89 -9.55
N MET A 39 7.34 1.98 -8.63
CA MET A 39 7.76 2.06 -7.22
C MET A 39 9.28 2.05 -7.09
N TYR A 40 9.98 1.22 -7.87
CA TYR A 40 11.44 1.15 -7.84
C TYR A 40 12.10 2.39 -8.44
N GLU A 41 11.57 2.93 -9.54
CA GLU A 41 12.07 4.15 -10.17
C GLU A 41 11.97 5.36 -9.23
N GLU A 42 10.86 5.44 -8.48
CA GLU A 42 10.60 6.52 -7.52
C GLU A 42 11.19 6.22 -6.12
N GLU A 43 12.07 5.23 -6.03
CA GLU A 43 12.79 4.79 -4.82
C GLU A 43 11.89 4.43 -3.62
N GLY A 44 10.62 4.10 -3.86
CA GLY A 44 9.66 3.70 -2.83
C GLY A 44 9.81 2.26 -2.36
N VAL A 45 9.06 1.94 -1.29
CA VAL A 45 8.93 0.57 -0.73
C VAL A 45 7.50 0.02 -0.82
N GLY A 46 6.54 0.86 -1.21
CA GLY A 46 5.14 0.51 -1.38
C GLY A 46 4.49 1.41 -2.43
N LEU A 47 3.50 0.87 -3.15
CA LEU A 47 2.67 1.62 -4.09
C LEU A 47 1.29 0.99 -4.23
N ALA A 48 0.25 1.80 -4.06
CA ALA A 48 -1.14 1.43 -4.26
C ALA A 48 -1.68 1.93 -5.60
N ALA A 49 -2.59 1.18 -6.22
CA ALA A 49 -3.13 1.51 -7.55
C ALA A 49 -3.79 2.91 -7.63
N PRO A 50 -4.47 3.45 -6.58
CA PRO A 50 -4.95 4.83 -6.59
C PRO A 50 -3.85 5.87 -6.80
N GLN A 51 -2.64 5.61 -6.30
CA GLN A 51 -1.49 6.50 -6.47
C GLN A 51 -1.03 6.59 -7.92
N VAL A 52 -1.43 5.66 -8.80
CA VAL A 52 -1.20 5.74 -10.25
C VAL A 52 -2.50 6.03 -11.02
N GLY A 53 -3.52 6.55 -10.33
CA GLY A 53 -4.80 6.96 -10.90
C GLY A 53 -5.79 5.83 -11.16
N ILE A 54 -5.58 4.63 -10.60
CA ILE A 54 -6.39 3.44 -10.88
C ILE A 54 -7.12 2.98 -9.61
N LEU A 55 -8.46 3.12 -9.59
CA LEU A 55 -9.31 2.73 -8.46
C LEU A 55 -9.60 1.22 -8.40
N LYS A 56 -8.54 0.45 -8.22
CA LYS A 56 -8.57 -1.01 -8.02
C LYS A 56 -7.90 -1.34 -6.70
N ARG A 57 -8.45 -2.31 -5.95
CA ARG A 57 -7.89 -2.75 -4.67
C ARG A 57 -6.63 -3.60 -4.90
N ILE A 58 -5.56 -2.96 -5.36
CA ILE A 58 -4.27 -3.55 -5.67
C ILE A 58 -3.19 -2.67 -5.06
N ALA A 59 -2.25 -3.27 -4.35
CA ALA A 59 -1.04 -2.63 -3.89
C ALA A 59 0.16 -3.59 -4.00
N VAL A 60 1.35 -3.02 -4.04
CA VAL A 60 2.63 -3.73 -4.04
C VAL A 60 3.52 -3.19 -2.93
N VAL A 61 4.29 -4.07 -2.30
CA VAL A 61 5.27 -3.72 -1.27
C VAL A 61 6.55 -4.52 -1.52
N ASP A 62 7.70 -3.87 -1.38
CA ASP A 62 9.02 -4.51 -1.38
C ASP A 62 9.96 -3.75 -0.44
N ILE A 63 10.28 -4.36 0.70
CA ILE A 63 11.16 -3.79 1.71
C ILE A 63 12.66 -4.11 1.49
N ARG A 64 13.05 -4.54 0.28
CA ARG A 64 14.44 -4.77 -0.15
C ARG A 64 15.18 -5.93 0.55
N GLU A 65 14.44 -6.89 1.11
CA GLU A 65 14.95 -8.13 1.73
C GLU A 65 14.34 -9.40 1.08
N ASP A 66 14.15 -9.39 -0.24
CA ASP A 66 13.45 -10.44 -1.01
C ASP A 66 11.95 -10.64 -0.68
N ASN A 67 11.36 -9.78 0.14
CA ASN A 67 9.94 -9.82 0.50
C ASN A 67 9.10 -8.98 -0.46
N LYS A 68 8.91 -9.49 -1.69
CA LYS A 68 7.96 -8.91 -2.67
C LYS A 68 6.55 -9.35 -2.35
N VAL A 69 5.74 -8.41 -1.88
CA VAL A 69 4.34 -8.65 -1.52
C VAL A 69 3.41 -8.04 -2.57
N VAL A 70 2.45 -8.84 -3.02
CA VAL A 70 1.35 -8.41 -3.88
C VAL A 70 0.06 -8.51 -3.10
N LEU A 71 -0.64 -7.39 -3.00
CA LEU A 71 -1.91 -7.27 -2.29
C LEU A 71 -3.03 -7.06 -3.30
N ILE A 72 -3.95 -8.02 -3.43
CA ILE A 72 -5.15 -7.89 -4.26
C ILE A 72 -6.36 -8.18 -3.36
N ASN A 73 -7.27 -7.21 -3.26
CA ASN A 73 -8.37 -7.22 -2.30
C ASN A 73 -7.92 -7.54 -0.85
N PRO A 74 -6.84 -6.92 -0.33
CA PRO A 74 -6.34 -7.27 0.99
C PRO A 74 -7.33 -6.91 2.10
N GLU A 75 -7.31 -7.70 3.16
CA GLU A 75 -8.06 -7.53 4.40
C GLU A 75 -7.16 -7.93 5.58
N ILE A 76 -7.06 -7.07 6.60
CA ILE A 76 -6.40 -7.43 7.85
C ILE A 76 -7.39 -8.25 8.68
N ILE A 77 -7.01 -9.47 9.04
CA ILE A 77 -7.87 -10.40 9.79
C ILE A 77 -7.46 -10.53 11.26
N GLU A 78 -6.22 -10.18 11.61
CA GLU A 78 -5.72 -10.13 12.99
C GLU A 78 -4.70 -8.98 13.12
N GLU A 79 -4.70 -8.30 14.27
CA GLU A 79 -3.78 -7.19 14.59
C GLU A 79 -3.27 -7.32 16.03
N GLU A 80 -1.98 -7.08 16.22
CA GLU A 80 -1.32 -7.14 17.53
C GLU A 80 -0.31 -6.00 17.72
N GLY A 81 -0.26 -5.48 18.95
CA GLY A 81 0.68 -4.43 19.35
C GLY A 81 0.40 -3.07 18.69
N LYS A 82 1.14 -2.05 19.13
CA LYS A 82 1.11 -0.71 18.52
C LYS A 82 2.51 -0.12 18.55
N ALA A 83 2.91 0.51 17.45
CA ALA A 83 4.15 1.26 17.35
C ALA A 83 3.92 2.62 16.71
N ILE A 84 4.54 3.65 17.29
CA ILE A 84 4.75 4.94 16.65
C ILE A 84 6.05 4.85 15.88
N MET A 85 6.01 5.18 14.60
CA MET A 85 7.22 5.44 13.82
C MET A 85 6.86 6.43 12.71
N GLU A 86 7.86 6.98 12.06
CA GLU A 86 7.72 7.93 10.97
C GLU A 86 7.25 7.24 9.67
N GLU A 87 6.34 7.89 8.93
CA GLU A 87 5.95 7.53 7.56
C GLU A 87 6.22 8.68 6.60
N GLY A 88 6.49 8.34 5.34
CA GLY A 88 6.41 9.24 4.19
C GLY A 88 5.56 8.58 3.09
N CYS A 89 5.30 9.29 1.99
CA CYS A 89 4.48 8.77 0.90
C CYS A 89 4.92 9.36 -0.45
N LEU A 90 5.02 8.54 -1.50
CA LEU A 90 5.33 9.00 -2.86
C LEU A 90 4.29 10.01 -3.40
N SER A 91 3.05 9.95 -2.91
CA SER A 91 1.98 10.89 -3.27
C SER A 91 1.99 12.18 -2.45
N ILE A 92 2.89 12.33 -1.48
CA ILE A 92 3.00 13.53 -0.63
C ILE A 92 4.49 13.86 -0.46
N PRO A 93 5.18 14.27 -1.53
CA PRO A 93 6.63 14.42 -1.52
C PRO A 93 7.08 15.49 -0.53
N GLY A 94 8.14 15.18 0.22
CA GLY A 94 8.75 16.10 1.19
C GLY A 94 8.08 16.15 2.56
N GLU A 95 6.97 15.44 2.76
CA GLU A 95 6.27 15.37 4.04
C GLU A 95 6.54 14.04 4.75
N THR A 96 6.82 14.12 6.05
CA THR A 96 6.89 12.95 6.95
C THR A 96 6.08 13.20 8.21
N GLY A 97 5.70 12.13 8.90
CA GLY A 97 5.03 12.25 10.19
C GLY A 97 4.89 10.93 10.93
N ASP A 98 4.83 11.05 12.26
CA ASP A 98 4.65 9.91 13.14
C ASP A 98 3.22 9.36 13.06
N VAL A 99 3.09 8.07 12.76
CA VAL A 99 1.81 7.36 12.67
C VAL A 99 1.85 6.13 13.56
N ILE A 100 0.73 5.89 14.27
CA ILE A 100 0.52 4.67 15.05
C ILE A 100 0.02 3.57 14.11
N ARG A 101 0.77 2.45 14.05
CA ARG A 101 0.41 1.23 13.33
C ARG A 101 0.40 0.03 14.25
N SER A 102 -0.33 -1.01 13.87
CA SER A 102 -0.23 -2.34 14.50
C SER A 102 1.18 -2.90 14.23
N GLN A 103 1.82 -3.47 15.25
CA GLN A 103 3.20 -3.99 15.13
C GLN A 103 3.25 -5.28 14.34
N LYS A 104 2.22 -6.10 14.47
CA LYS A 104 2.05 -7.37 13.76
C LYS A 104 0.64 -7.42 13.20
N ILE A 105 0.53 -7.89 11.97
CA ILE A 105 -0.75 -8.07 11.28
C ILE A 105 -0.79 -9.43 10.60
N LYS A 106 -1.99 -9.99 10.47
CA LYS A 106 -2.26 -11.10 9.57
C LYS A 106 -3.19 -10.62 8.47
N VAL A 107 -2.79 -10.86 7.23
CA VAL A 107 -3.48 -10.32 6.04
C VAL A 107 -3.99 -11.48 5.20
N ARG A 108 -5.26 -11.38 4.82
CA ARG A 108 -5.87 -12.20 3.77
C ARG A 108 -5.87 -11.40 2.47
N SER A 109 -5.37 -12.00 1.38
CA SER A 109 -5.25 -11.34 0.07
C SER A 109 -5.45 -12.36 -1.05
N LEU A 110 -5.59 -11.91 -2.30
CA LEU A 110 -5.42 -12.76 -3.48
C LEU A 110 -4.00 -12.61 -4.04
N ASN A 111 -3.44 -13.69 -4.54
CA ASN A 111 -2.16 -13.69 -5.24
C ASN A 111 -2.34 -13.44 -6.76
N ARG A 112 -1.25 -13.48 -7.53
CA ARG A 112 -1.22 -13.26 -9.00
C ARG A 112 -2.00 -14.29 -9.82
N GLU A 113 -2.34 -15.44 -9.23
CA GLU A 113 -3.22 -16.45 -9.82
C GLU A 113 -4.68 -16.27 -9.40
N GLY A 114 -4.99 -15.29 -8.54
CA GLY A 114 -6.31 -15.07 -7.97
C GLY A 114 -6.69 -16.06 -6.87
N LYS A 115 -5.72 -16.78 -6.30
CA LYS A 115 -5.92 -17.67 -5.16
C LYS A 115 -5.83 -16.88 -3.86
N GLN A 116 -6.72 -17.18 -2.92
CA GLN A 116 -6.64 -16.62 -1.58
C GLN A 116 -5.41 -17.14 -0.86
N ILE A 117 -4.67 -16.22 -0.25
CA ILE A 117 -3.52 -16.48 0.61
C ILE A 117 -3.72 -15.73 1.93
N GLU A 118 -3.08 -16.25 2.97
CA GLU A 118 -2.97 -15.59 4.27
C GLU A 118 -1.50 -15.59 4.67
N PHE A 119 -1.02 -14.48 5.22
CA PHE A 119 0.35 -14.34 5.69
C PHE A 119 0.41 -13.34 6.85
N GLU A 120 1.47 -13.46 7.65
CA GLU A 120 1.77 -12.53 8.74
C GLU A 120 2.88 -11.57 8.30
N ALA A 121 2.80 -10.34 8.77
CA ALA A 121 3.84 -9.33 8.61
C ALA A 121 4.04 -8.61 9.94
N GLU A 122 5.26 -8.18 10.21
CA GLU A 122 5.62 -7.44 11.42
C GLU A 122 6.55 -6.27 11.13
N GLY A 123 6.67 -5.37 12.10
CA GLY A 123 7.61 -4.24 12.04
C GLY A 123 7.36 -3.33 10.82
N PHE A 124 8.41 -3.11 10.04
CA PHE A 124 8.37 -2.20 8.89
C PHE A 124 7.48 -2.73 7.74
N GLU A 125 7.47 -4.04 7.50
CA GLU A 125 6.60 -4.65 6.49
C GLU A 125 5.12 -4.47 6.85
N ALA A 126 4.75 -4.76 8.10
CA ALA A 126 3.38 -4.55 8.59
C ALA A 126 2.93 -3.10 8.41
N ARG A 127 3.82 -2.14 8.68
CA ARG A 127 3.57 -0.71 8.48
C ARG A 127 3.34 -0.38 7.02
N ALA A 128 4.24 -0.79 6.13
CA ALA A 128 4.10 -0.52 4.69
C ALA A 128 2.79 -1.10 4.16
N ILE A 129 2.44 -2.33 4.53
CA ILE A 129 1.16 -2.95 4.14
C ILE A 129 -0.04 -2.16 4.65
N GLN A 130 -0.05 -1.75 5.93
CA GLN A 130 -1.14 -0.94 6.49
C GLN A 130 -1.27 0.43 5.79
N HIS A 131 -0.14 1.04 5.42
CA HIS A 131 -0.11 2.29 4.64
C HIS A 131 -0.73 2.09 3.25
N GLU A 132 -0.29 1.07 2.52
CA GLU A 132 -0.83 0.80 1.19
C GLU A 132 -2.31 0.42 1.22
N MET A 133 -2.75 -0.29 2.26
CA MET A 133 -4.16 -0.62 2.45
C MET A 133 -5.03 0.62 2.70
N ASP A 134 -4.52 1.63 3.42
CA ASP A 134 -5.22 2.91 3.61
C ASP A 134 -5.49 3.62 2.27
N HIS A 135 -4.51 3.63 1.36
CA HIS A 135 -4.69 4.19 0.03
C HIS A 135 -5.85 3.52 -0.72
N LEU A 136 -6.05 2.20 -0.55
CA LEU A 136 -7.18 1.49 -1.16
C LEU A 136 -8.53 1.93 -0.62
N ASP A 137 -8.56 2.55 0.55
CA ASP A 137 -9.76 3.09 1.20
C ASP A 137 -9.82 4.63 1.15
N GLY A 138 -8.90 5.29 0.44
CA GLY A 138 -8.87 6.74 0.25
C GLY A 138 -8.35 7.52 1.46
N VAL A 139 -7.64 6.84 2.36
CA VAL A 139 -7.03 7.39 3.56
C VAL A 139 -5.55 7.63 3.30
N LEU A 140 -5.02 8.77 3.74
CA LEU A 140 -3.62 9.13 3.60
C LEU A 140 -2.96 9.19 4.99
N PHE A 141 -1.66 8.96 5.08
CA PHE A 141 -0.97 8.94 6.37
C PHE A 141 -1.09 10.27 7.14
N VAL A 142 -1.17 11.40 6.42
CA VAL A 142 -1.39 12.74 6.99
C VAL A 142 -2.69 12.85 7.79
N ASP A 143 -3.69 12.01 7.53
CA ASP A 143 -4.93 11.96 8.30
C ASP A 143 -4.75 11.26 9.66
N LYS A 144 -3.62 10.54 9.84
CA LYS A 144 -3.30 9.70 10.99
C LYS A 144 -2.08 10.18 11.78
N ILE A 145 -1.45 11.27 11.36
CA ILE A 145 -0.29 11.83 12.07
C ILE A 145 -0.68 12.15 13.52
N VAL A 146 0.10 11.63 14.46
CA VAL A 146 -0.03 11.96 15.87
C VAL A 146 0.86 13.15 16.20
N LYS A 147 0.30 14.13 16.91
CA LYS A 147 1.13 15.18 17.52
C LYS A 147 1.61 14.66 18.86
N LEU A 148 2.92 14.42 18.97
CA LEU A 148 3.55 14.30 20.28
C LEU A 148 3.44 15.68 20.94
N VAL A 149 2.62 15.78 21.99
CA VAL A 149 2.57 16.99 22.82
C VAL A 149 3.80 16.93 23.71
N GLU A 150 4.69 17.92 23.57
CA GLU A 150 5.77 18.18 24.54
C GLU A 150 5.21 18.58 25.91
#